data_AF-K2ENC1-F1
#
_entry.id   AF-K2ENC1-F1
#
_cell.length_a   1.000
_cell.length_b   1.000
_cell.length_c   1.000
_cell.angle_alpha   90.00
_cell.angle_beta   90.00
_cell.angle_gamma   90.00
#
_symmetry.space_group_name_H-M   'P 1'
#
loop_
_entity.id
_entity.type
_entity.pdbx_description
1 polymer ?
#
loop_
_entity_poly.entity_id
_entity_poly.type
_entity_poly.pdbx_seq_one_letter_code
_entity_poly.pdbx_strand_id
1 'polypeptide(L)'
;MLFAQNKKIESLVCNKCQGTGYLHFNRCPQCKKMHSGFFYNNLFVYFGKSITFYNIELHKARNVLNMARIIGALVFWLGFWAVLFFSVWQSDKSFDRLFTVSFWLDDREQIRILFWLGVIALGYLFYRLTVQNVPRKELDYKFLTKNKEKTDISVFNWESIKKISHKDKLDFSKFITPQTEKVLENSFLLAKKYNTSQITALHIFYILLSNTEIMGIFVRLGISVKSVQSHVTSLLEKNKNNTQNNGNYFGDDFWQILFNAFDISVDFKDSSIRTSELLLATVRQSEPIQEMLYDVEVENQKLNNVVEWIRMKEVLYDEYHKFRKAASSVSKYGMDRAMTSVATPYLNNYSKDLTLYAKYGHLSSCVAREKEIAEIFNIIESGNENVV
;
A
#
# COMPACT_ATOMS: atom_id res chain seq x y z
N MET A 1 9.54 -14.55 29.31
CA MET A 1 8.59 -13.86 28.39
C MET A 1 8.47 -14.71 27.14
N LEU A 2 7.25 -15.11 26.79
CA LEU A 2 6.95 -16.07 25.72
C LEU A 2 7.18 -15.48 24.32
N PHE A 3 7.00 -14.16 24.18
CA PHE A 3 7.32 -13.38 22.99
C PHE A 3 8.02 -12.06 23.36
N ALA A 4 8.67 -11.42 22.39
CA ALA A 4 9.18 -10.07 22.57
C ALA A 4 8.01 -9.10 22.81
N GLN A 5 8.10 -8.24 23.83
CA GLN A 5 7.09 -7.21 24.04
C GLN A 5 7.38 -5.97 23.19
N ASN A 6 6.33 -5.26 22.79
CA ASN A 6 6.47 -3.98 22.11
C ASN A 6 7.19 -2.97 23.01
N LYS A 7 8.00 -2.10 22.39
CA LYS A 7 8.55 -0.95 23.08
C LYS A 7 7.39 0.02 23.35
N LYS A 8 7.28 0.50 24.59
CA LYS A 8 6.31 1.55 24.92
C LYS A 8 6.76 2.85 24.28
N ILE A 9 5.99 3.33 23.30
CA ILE A 9 6.28 4.57 22.58
C ILE A 9 5.49 5.69 23.25
N GLU A 10 6.19 6.72 23.71
CA GLU A 10 5.57 7.93 24.23
C GLU A 10 4.85 8.66 23.09
N SER A 11 3.52 8.64 23.14
CA SER A 11 2.68 9.19 22.07
C SER A 11 1.68 10.22 22.58
N LEU A 12 1.30 11.12 21.68
CA LEU A 12 0.36 12.20 21.94
C LEU A 12 -0.94 11.94 21.21
N VAL A 13 -1.94 11.48 21.95
CA VAL A 13 -3.30 11.38 21.45
C VAL A 13 -4.02 12.71 21.70
N CYS A 14 -4.79 13.17 20.71
CA CYS A 14 -5.56 14.40 20.89
C CYS A 14 -6.78 14.17 21.79
N ASN A 15 -6.78 14.77 22.99
CA ASN A 15 -7.87 14.62 23.97
C ASN A 15 -9.23 15.12 23.44
N LYS A 16 -9.25 16.19 22.63
CA LYS A 16 -10.52 16.75 22.11
C LYS A 16 -11.22 15.87 21.10
N CYS A 17 -10.47 15.23 20.18
CA CYS A 17 -11.07 14.37 19.16
C CYS A 17 -10.89 12.88 19.46
N GLN A 18 -10.25 12.52 20.57
CA GLN A 18 -10.01 11.13 20.99
C GLN A 18 -9.41 10.28 19.85
N GLY A 19 -8.46 10.84 19.11
CA GLY A 19 -7.80 10.15 18.00
C GLY A 19 -8.60 10.06 16.69
N THR A 20 -9.82 10.61 16.59
CA THR A 20 -10.61 10.60 15.34
C THR A 20 -10.21 11.70 14.35
N GLY A 21 -9.64 12.79 14.85
CA GLY A 21 -9.22 13.97 14.07
C GLY A 21 -10.27 15.01 13.72
N TYR A 22 -11.54 14.66 13.91
CA TYR A 22 -12.66 15.50 13.55
C TYR A 22 -13.55 15.70 14.77
N LEU A 23 -14.18 16.87 14.83
CA LEU A 23 -15.30 17.13 15.72
C LEU A 23 -16.53 17.22 14.82
N HIS A 24 -17.34 16.16 14.83
CA HIS A 24 -18.40 15.95 13.84
C HIS A 24 -17.85 16.02 12.41
N PHE A 25 -18.10 17.11 11.68
CA PHE A 25 -17.64 17.32 10.31
C PHE A 25 -16.44 18.28 10.20
N ASN A 26 -16.13 19.01 11.27
CA ASN A 26 -15.08 20.02 11.25
C ASN A 26 -13.73 19.44 11.67
N ARG A 27 -12.65 19.99 11.10
CA ARG A 27 -11.28 19.62 11.45
C ARG A 27 -11.05 19.97 12.91
N CYS A 28 -10.49 19.06 13.71
CA CYS A 28 -10.20 19.36 15.10
C CYS A 28 -9.21 20.54 15.18
N PRO A 29 -9.54 21.63 15.90
CA PRO A 29 -8.67 22.81 15.99
C PRO A 29 -7.39 22.53 16.78
N GLN A 30 -7.39 21.49 17.63
CA GLN A 30 -6.23 21.11 18.44
C GLN A 30 -5.21 20.30 17.65
N CYS A 31 -5.60 19.21 16.99
CA CYS A 31 -4.63 18.38 16.25
C CYS A 31 -4.51 18.71 14.75
N LYS A 32 -5.39 19.56 14.19
CA LYS A 32 -5.43 19.87 12.74
C LYS A 32 -5.39 18.61 11.84
N LYS A 33 -6.13 17.56 12.21
CA LYS A 33 -6.16 16.21 11.59
C LYS A 33 -4.93 15.32 11.80
N MET A 34 -4.04 15.64 12.75
CA MET A 34 -2.88 14.78 13.03
C MET A 34 -3.20 13.59 13.94
N HIS A 35 -4.38 13.58 14.58
CA HIS A 35 -4.97 12.50 15.40
C HIS A 35 -4.13 12.11 16.61
N SER A 36 -3.07 11.34 16.34
CA SER A 36 -2.05 10.89 17.28
C SER A 36 -0.68 10.89 16.60
N GLY A 37 0.37 11.12 17.36
CA GLY A 37 1.74 11.08 16.85
C GLY A 37 2.79 10.95 17.94
N PHE A 38 4.01 10.67 17.54
CA PHE A 38 5.17 10.50 18.41
C PHE A 38 6.41 11.10 17.73
N PHE A 39 7.50 11.25 18.48
CA PHE A 39 8.77 11.73 17.95
C PHE A 39 9.68 10.56 17.54
N TYR A 40 10.22 10.63 16.33
CA TYR A 40 11.22 9.69 15.82
C TYR A 40 12.39 10.51 15.25
N ASN A 41 13.59 10.43 15.84
CA ASN A 41 14.77 11.21 15.41
C ASN A 41 14.48 12.71 15.19
N ASN A 42 13.84 13.38 16.16
CA ASN A 42 13.43 14.80 16.05
C ASN A 42 12.49 15.13 14.87
N LEU A 43 11.84 14.12 14.31
CA LEU A 43 10.73 14.23 13.37
C LEU A 43 9.42 13.93 14.09
N PHE A 44 8.40 14.76 13.89
CA PHE A 44 7.07 14.45 14.39
C PHE A 44 6.34 13.52 13.40
N VAL A 45 6.23 12.24 13.76
CA VAL A 45 5.54 11.21 12.99
C VAL A 45 4.10 11.11 13.49
N TYR A 46 3.12 11.27 12.60
CA TYR A 46 1.71 11.30 12.98
C TYR A 46 0.82 10.53 12.02
N PHE A 47 -0.36 10.15 12.49
CA PHE A 47 -1.36 9.43 11.72
C PHE A 47 -2.46 10.39 11.22
N GLY A 48 -2.40 10.78 9.94
CA GLY A 48 -3.31 11.78 9.36
C GLY A 48 -4.65 11.27 8.84
N LYS A 49 -4.87 9.95 8.81
CA LYS A 49 -6.03 9.31 8.16
C LYS A 49 -7.13 8.97 9.14
N SER A 50 -8.37 9.29 8.80
CA SER A 50 -9.51 9.13 9.72
C SER A 50 -10.26 7.83 9.47
N ILE A 51 -10.27 6.97 10.48
CA ILE A 51 -10.98 5.69 10.47
C ILE A 51 -12.33 5.92 11.18
N THR A 52 -13.26 6.59 10.52
CA THR A 52 -14.62 6.76 11.04
C THR A 52 -15.60 6.05 10.13
N PHE A 53 -16.77 5.68 10.67
CA PHE A 53 -17.81 4.99 9.91
C PHE A 53 -18.15 5.72 8.59
N TYR A 54 -18.36 7.04 8.66
CA TYR A 54 -18.60 7.87 7.48
C TYR A 54 -17.47 7.79 6.45
N ASN A 55 -16.21 7.88 6.89
CA ASN A 55 -15.07 7.82 5.96
C ASN A 55 -14.90 6.45 5.33
N ILE A 56 -15.15 5.37 6.08
CA ILE A 56 -15.10 3.99 5.59
C ILE A 56 -16.19 3.78 4.53
N GLU A 57 -17.43 4.20 4.81
CA GLU A 57 -18.53 4.11 3.83
C GLU A 57 -18.26 4.94 2.59
N LEU A 58 -17.75 6.16 2.76
CA LEU A 58 -17.40 7.03 1.65
C LEU A 58 -16.25 6.46 0.81
N HIS A 59 -15.27 5.79 1.42
CA HIS A 59 -14.23 5.05 0.72
C HIS A 59 -14.82 3.89 -0.09
N LYS A 60 -15.71 3.08 0.49
CA LYS A 60 -16.41 1.99 -0.21
C LYS A 60 -17.26 2.52 -1.37
N ALA A 61 -18.03 3.58 -1.14
CA ALA A 61 -18.85 4.23 -2.15
C ALA A 61 -18.02 4.77 -3.31
N ARG A 62 -16.87 5.41 -3.03
CA ARG A 62 -15.94 5.87 -4.08
C ARG A 62 -15.40 4.73 -4.93
N ASN A 63 -15.08 3.59 -4.32
CA ASN A 63 -14.60 2.41 -5.04
C ASN A 63 -15.70 1.83 -5.94
N VAL A 64 -16.92 1.67 -5.42
CA VAL A 64 -18.09 1.21 -6.20
C VAL A 64 -18.38 2.17 -7.36
N LEU A 65 -18.37 3.48 -7.09
CA LEU A 65 -18.61 4.50 -8.11
C LEU A 65 -17.51 4.50 -9.18
N ASN A 66 -16.23 4.31 -8.80
CA ASN A 66 -15.15 4.16 -9.77
C ASN A 66 -15.32 2.90 -10.62
N MET A 67 -15.73 1.77 -10.04
CA MET A 67 -16.05 0.56 -10.80
C MET A 67 -17.22 0.80 -11.76
N ALA A 68 -18.31 1.42 -11.28
CA ALA A 68 -19.47 1.76 -12.11
C ALA A 68 -19.09 2.71 -13.26
N ARG A 69 -18.18 3.66 -13.04
CA ARG A 69 -17.66 4.55 -14.10
C ARG A 69 -16.85 3.79 -15.15
N ILE A 70 -16.00 2.84 -14.76
CA ILE A 70 -15.22 2.03 -15.71
C ILE A 70 -16.15 1.13 -16.53
N ILE A 71 -17.05 0.41 -15.85
CA ILE A 71 -18.02 -0.49 -16.50
C ILE A 71 -18.92 0.33 -17.42
N GLY A 72 -19.45 1.46 -16.95
CA GLY A 72 -20.27 2.36 -17.76
C GLY A 72 -19.53 2.87 -18.99
N ALA A 73 -18.27 3.30 -18.86
CA ALA A 73 -17.46 3.72 -20.00
C ALA A 73 -17.22 2.59 -21.01
N LEU A 74 -16.98 1.37 -20.53
CA LEU A 74 -16.82 0.18 -21.36
C LEU A 74 -18.13 -0.15 -22.11
N VAL A 75 -19.26 -0.14 -21.42
CA VAL A 75 -20.59 -0.39 -22.00
C VAL A 75 -20.95 0.66 -23.03
N PHE A 76 -20.68 1.95 -22.78
CA PHE A 76 -20.91 3.00 -23.76
C PHE A 76 -20.01 2.86 -24.98
N TRP A 77 -18.72 2.57 -24.79
CA TRP A 77 -17.80 2.34 -25.90
C TRP A 77 -18.25 1.17 -26.79
N LEU A 78 -18.48 -0.01 -26.20
CA LEU A 78 -18.94 -1.18 -26.96
C LEU A 78 -20.34 -0.97 -27.53
N GLY A 79 -21.23 -0.33 -26.80
CA GLY A 79 -22.61 -0.06 -27.21
C GLY A 79 -22.69 0.87 -28.42
N PHE A 80 -21.98 2.01 -28.41
CA PHE A 80 -22.00 2.93 -29.54
C PHE A 80 -21.40 2.31 -30.81
N TRP A 81 -20.30 1.57 -30.69
CA TRP A 81 -19.73 0.87 -31.83
C TRP A 81 -20.63 -0.28 -32.31
N ALA A 82 -21.23 -1.05 -31.41
CA ALA A 82 -22.17 -2.11 -31.79
C ALA A 82 -23.40 -1.57 -32.54
N VAL A 83 -23.99 -0.46 -32.07
CA VAL A 83 -25.13 0.18 -32.75
C VAL A 83 -24.71 0.75 -34.10
N LEU A 84 -23.50 1.33 -34.20
CA LEU A 84 -22.94 1.78 -35.48
C LEU A 84 -22.82 0.61 -36.47
N PHE A 85 -22.13 -0.47 -36.08
CA PHE A 85 -21.93 -1.63 -36.95
C PHE A 85 -23.26 -2.28 -37.34
N PHE A 86 -24.21 -2.38 -36.41
CA PHE A 86 -25.54 -2.90 -36.69
C PHE A 86 -26.32 -2.01 -37.67
N SER A 87 -26.28 -0.69 -37.51
CA SER A 87 -26.96 0.25 -38.41
C SER A 87 -26.40 0.18 -39.83
N VAL A 88 -25.08 0.06 -39.98
CA VAL A 88 -24.43 -0.07 -41.29
C VAL A 88 -24.77 -1.42 -41.94
N TRP A 89 -24.76 -2.49 -41.14
CA TRP A 89 -25.19 -3.81 -41.59
C TRP A 89 -26.64 -3.82 -42.07
N GLN A 90 -27.55 -3.13 -41.37
CA GLN A 90 -28.96 -3.04 -41.75
C GLN A 90 -29.16 -2.26 -43.06
N SER A 91 -28.39 -1.19 -43.29
CA SER A 91 -28.54 -0.39 -44.51
C SER A 91 -28.00 -1.08 -45.76
N ASP A 92 -26.89 -1.81 -45.66
CA ASP A 92 -26.10 -2.18 -46.84
C ASP A 92 -25.66 -3.66 -46.88
N LYS A 93 -25.98 -4.43 -45.83
CA LYS A 93 -25.59 -5.86 -45.64
C LYS A 93 -24.09 -6.14 -45.84
N SER A 94 -23.27 -5.10 -45.84
CA SER A 94 -21.82 -5.13 -46.08
C SER A 94 -21.16 -4.01 -45.28
N PHE A 95 -19.90 -4.20 -44.90
CA PHE A 95 -19.12 -3.22 -44.12
C PHE A 95 -18.22 -2.33 -44.99
N ASP A 96 -18.19 -2.55 -46.30
CA ASP A 96 -17.24 -1.90 -47.21
C ASP A 96 -17.40 -0.37 -47.23
N ARG A 97 -18.62 0.13 -47.01
CA ARG A 97 -18.88 1.58 -46.90
C ARG A 97 -18.08 2.26 -45.79
N LEU A 98 -17.79 1.59 -44.68
CA LEU A 98 -17.02 2.18 -43.56
C LEU A 98 -15.61 2.58 -43.97
N PHE A 99 -15.05 1.92 -44.98
CA PHE A 99 -13.70 2.18 -45.48
C PHE A 99 -13.66 3.21 -46.63
N THR A 100 -14.80 3.76 -47.03
CA THR A 100 -14.89 4.77 -48.09
C THR A 100 -14.83 6.19 -47.54
N VAL A 101 -14.16 7.09 -48.25
CA VAL A 101 -14.02 8.51 -47.85
C VAL A 101 -15.36 9.24 -47.83
N SER A 102 -16.30 8.86 -48.71
CA SER A 102 -17.65 9.44 -48.77
C SER A 102 -18.46 9.20 -47.49
N PHE A 103 -18.28 8.04 -46.85
CA PHE A 103 -18.88 7.73 -45.56
C PHE A 103 -18.33 8.59 -44.41
N TRP A 104 -17.22 9.31 -44.58
CA TRP A 104 -16.70 10.20 -43.54
C TRP A 104 -16.89 11.68 -43.82
N LEU A 105 -17.12 12.06 -45.10
CA LEU A 105 -17.24 13.47 -45.52
C LEU A 105 -18.66 13.93 -45.91
N ASP A 106 -19.62 13.03 -46.20
CA ASP A 106 -20.99 13.44 -46.57
C ASP A 106 -21.86 13.86 -45.35
N ASP A 107 -22.44 15.06 -45.32
CA ASP A 107 -23.14 15.58 -44.13
C ASP A 107 -24.44 14.84 -43.75
N ARG A 108 -24.94 13.95 -44.61
CA ARG A 108 -26.26 13.31 -44.43
C ARG A 108 -26.28 12.16 -43.43
N GLU A 109 -25.14 11.61 -43.04
CA GLU A 109 -25.09 10.40 -42.23
C GLU A 109 -24.87 10.69 -40.74
N GLN A 110 -25.98 10.81 -40.01
CA GLN A 110 -25.99 11.01 -38.55
C GLN A 110 -25.33 9.87 -37.75
N ILE A 111 -25.13 8.70 -38.37
CA ILE A 111 -24.56 7.48 -37.76
C ILE A 111 -23.10 7.69 -37.33
N ARG A 112 -22.37 8.63 -37.96
CA ARG A 112 -20.97 8.96 -37.62
C ARG A 112 -20.80 9.51 -36.20
N ILE A 113 -21.83 10.13 -35.66
CA ILE A 113 -21.82 10.65 -34.29
C ILE A 113 -21.60 9.51 -33.30
N LEU A 114 -22.15 8.31 -33.56
CA LEU A 114 -21.93 7.13 -32.73
C LEU A 114 -20.46 6.68 -32.72
N PHE A 115 -19.75 6.83 -33.85
CA PHE A 115 -18.32 6.53 -33.91
C PHE A 115 -17.54 7.42 -32.94
N TRP A 116 -17.74 8.73 -33.05
CA TRP A 116 -17.05 9.71 -32.23
C TRP A 116 -17.43 9.62 -30.75
N LEU A 117 -18.69 9.33 -30.42
CA LEU A 117 -19.10 9.04 -29.04
C LEU A 117 -18.40 7.79 -28.49
N GLY A 118 -18.22 6.75 -29.32
CA GLY A 118 -17.43 5.57 -28.97
C GLY A 118 -15.95 5.90 -28.73
N VAL A 119 -15.34 6.75 -29.57
CA VAL A 119 -13.95 7.21 -29.40
C VAL A 119 -13.79 8.02 -28.11
N ILE A 120 -14.74 8.92 -27.80
CA ILE A 120 -14.72 9.71 -26.56
C ILE A 120 -14.86 8.78 -25.33
N ALA A 121 -15.76 7.80 -25.38
CA ALA A 121 -15.93 6.82 -24.30
C ALA A 121 -14.66 5.98 -24.09
N LEU A 122 -14.01 5.54 -25.18
CA LEU A 122 -12.73 4.82 -25.13
C LEU A 122 -11.61 5.70 -24.56
N GLY A 123 -11.51 6.95 -25.00
CA GLY A 123 -10.54 7.93 -24.49
C GLY A 123 -10.72 8.19 -22.99
N TYR A 124 -11.97 8.33 -22.53
CA TYR A 124 -12.29 8.46 -21.12
C TYR A 124 -11.91 7.20 -20.32
N LEU A 125 -12.21 6.01 -20.84
CA LEU A 125 -11.81 4.74 -20.23
C LEU A 125 -10.29 4.66 -20.08
N PHE A 126 -9.54 5.00 -21.14
CA PHE A 126 -8.08 5.01 -21.12
C PHE A 126 -7.52 6.02 -20.10
N TYR A 127 -8.07 7.24 -20.07
CA TYR A 127 -7.73 8.25 -19.06
C TYR A 127 -7.98 7.73 -17.63
N ARG A 128 -9.09 7.01 -17.40
CA ARG A 128 -9.38 6.49 -16.06
C ARG A 128 -8.48 5.34 -15.65
N LEU A 129 -8.16 4.43 -16.56
CA LEU A 129 -7.21 3.35 -16.30
C LEU A 129 -5.81 3.89 -15.99
N THR A 130 -5.38 4.96 -16.67
CA THR A 130 -4.07 5.58 -16.41
C THR A 130 -4.05 6.34 -15.09
N VAL A 131 -5.08 7.12 -14.76
CA VAL A 131 -5.17 7.85 -13.48
C VAL A 131 -5.29 6.92 -12.27
N GLN A 132 -5.84 5.71 -12.40
CA GLN A 132 -5.90 4.75 -11.29
C GLN A 132 -4.52 4.22 -10.88
N ASN A 133 -3.53 4.27 -11.77
CA ASN A 133 -2.18 3.75 -11.54
C ASN A 133 -1.24 4.79 -10.89
N VAL A 134 -1.75 5.67 -10.01
CA VAL A 134 -0.89 6.60 -9.26
C VAL A 134 0.14 5.79 -8.45
N PRO A 135 1.44 6.06 -8.60
CA PRO A 135 2.47 5.36 -7.84
C PRO A 135 2.25 5.59 -6.35
N ARG A 136 2.41 4.52 -5.56
CA ARG A 136 2.31 4.59 -4.10
C ARG A 136 3.41 5.49 -3.57
N LYS A 137 3.13 6.19 -2.47
CA LYS A 137 4.17 6.91 -1.74
C LYS A 137 4.98 5.89 -0.97
N GLU A 138 6.29 6.01 -1.06
CA GLU A 138 7.25 5.13 -0.39
C GLU A 138 7.93 5.90 0.74
N LEU A 139 8.25 5.19 1.82
CA LEU A 139 9.03 5.72 2.92
C LEU A 139 10.44 6.07 2.43
N ASP A 140 10.81 7.35 2.54
CA ASP A 140 12.17 7.80 2.28
C ASP A 140 12.99 7.75 3.57
N TYR A 141 13.91 6.79 3.68
CA TYR A 141 14.78 6.65 4.85
C TYR A 141 15.74 7.82 5.02
N LYS A 142 16.19 8.45 3.94
CA LYS A 142 17.07 9.63 4.04
C LYS A 142 16.35 10.77 4.73
N PHE A 143 15.03 10.87 4.53
CA PHE A 143 14.20 11.83 5.25
C PHE A 143 14.09 11.52 6.75
N LEU A 144 13.99 10.24 7.13
CA LEU A 144 13.89 9.81 8.53
C LEU A 144 15.19 10.00 9.33
N THR A 145 16.34 9.93 8.67
CA THR A 145 17.66 10.11 9.33
C THR A 145 18.14 11.56 9.31
N LYS A 146 17.54 12.42 8.49
CA LYS A 146 17.93 13.83 8.29
C LYS A 146 18.08 14.65 9.57
N ASN A 147 17.23 14.39 10.56
CA ASN A 147 17.14 15.21 11.77
C ASN A 147 17.86 14.59 12.97
N LYS A 148 18.60 13.48 12.78
CA LYS A 148 19.29 12.77 13.86
C LYS A 148 20.34 13.64 14.59
N GLU A 149 20.92 14.62 13.91
CA GLU A 149 21.96 15.51 14.47
C GLU A 149 21.41 16.81 15.08
N LYS A 150 20.10 17.06 14.99
CA LYS A 150 19.48 18.25 15.62
C LYS A 150 19.35 18.02 17.13
N THR A 151 19.41 19.11 17.91
CA THR A 151 19.09 19.10 19.35
C THR A 151 17.71 18.50 19.59
N ASP A 152 17.55 17.69 20.64
CA ASP A 152 16.30 17.01 20.93
C ASP A 152 15.15 17.98 21.21
N ILE A 153 14.11 17.93 20.36
CA ILE A 153 12.88 18.71 20.49
C ILE A 153 11.77 17.75 20.94
N SER A 154 11.95 17.08 22.06
CA SER A 154 10.92 16.21 22.64
C SER A 154 9.86 17.06 23.34
N VAL A 155 8.98 17.71 22.56
CA VAL A 155 7.93 18.59 23.10
C VAL A 155 6.55 17.94 22.98
N PHE A 156 6.02 17.50 24.12
CA PHE A 156 4.78 16.73 24.21
C PHE A 156 3.50 17.59 24.28
N ASN A 157 3.44 18.68 23.51
CA ASN A 157 2.30 19.61 23.50
C ASN A 157 1.83 19.96 22.09
N TRP A 158 0.51 19.90 21.87
CA TRP A 158 -0.11 20.17 20.56
C TRP A 158 0.13 21.60 20.05
N GLU A 159 0.26 22.58 20.94
CA GLU A 159 0.53 23.98 20.57
C GLU A 159 1.92 24.15 19.97
N SER A 160 2.90 23.47 20.54
CA SER A 160 4.28 23.41 20.07
C SER A 160 4.36 22.69 18.72
N ILE A 161 3.69 21.54 18.61
CA ILE A 161 3.65 20.73 17.38
C ILE A 161 3.07 21.51 16.21
N LYS A 162 2.08 22.38 16.44
CA LYS A 162 1.54 23.24 15.38
C LYS A 162 2.59 24.18 14.79
N LYS A 163 3.54 24.66 15.60
CA LYS A 163 4.59 25.60 15.18
C LYS A 163 5.74 24.91 14.42
N ILE A 164 5.90 23.59 14.58
CA ILE A 164 6.91 22.81 13.83
C ILE A 164 6.67 22.95 12.32
N SER A 165 7.76 23.13 11.57
CA SER A 165 7.75 23.23 10.11
C SER A 165 7.16 21.98 9.45
N HIS A 166 6.50 22.14 8.31
CA HIS A 166 6.01 21.01 7.51
C HIS A 166 7.13 20.05 7.07
N LYS A 167 8.38 20.52 6.99
CA LYS A 167 9.55 19.71 6.62
C LYS A 167 9.99 18.74 7.72
N ASP A 168 9.60 18.97 8.96
CA ASP A 168 9.97 18.14 10.12
C ASP A 168 8.75 17.32 10.63
N LYS A 169 7.74 17.15 9.78
CA LYS A 169 6.53 16.37 10.04
C LYS A 169 6.34 15.29 9.00
N LEU A 170 5.98 14.10 9.44
CA LEU A 170 5.69 12.97 8.57
C LEU A 170 4.33 12.38 8.87
N ASP A 171 3.49 12.30 7.85
CA ASP A 171 2.23 11.58 7.91
C ASP A 171 2.46 10.14 7.46
N PHE A 172 2.61 9.22 8.42
CA PHE A 172 2.93 7.84 8.05
C PHE A 172 1.73 7.07 7.48
N SER A 173 0.51 7.59 7.65
CA SER A 173 -0.71 6.96 7.11
C SER A 173 -0.70 6.83 5.58
N LYS A 174 0.15 7.61 4.89
CA LYS A 174 0.35 7.58 3.43
C LYS A 174 1.17 6.38 2.95
N PHE A 175 1.90 5.72 3.83
CA PHE A 175 2.77 4.58 3.51
C PHE A 175 2.17 3.24 3.93
N ILE A 176 0.94 3.25 4.43
CA ILE A 176 0.20 2.04 4.79
C ILE A 176 -0.29 1.36 3.51
N THR A 177 -0.09 0.05 3.40
CA THR A 177 -0.59 -0.69 2.24
C THR A 177 -2.13 -0.72 2.22
N PRO A 178 -2.77 -0.82 1.05
CA PRO A 178 -4.23 -0.91 0.97
C PRO A 178 -4.82 -2.10 1.74
N GLN A 179 -4.04 -3.17 1.94
CA GLN A 179 -4.45 -4.34 2.70
C GLN A 179 -4.44 -4.05 4.21
N THR A 180 -3.36 -3.47 4.71
CA THR A 180 -3.25 -3.01 6.11
C THR A 180 -4.33 -1.99 6.43
N GLU A 181 -4.60 -1.05 5.51
CA GLU A 181 -5.69 -0.09 5.67
C GLU A 181 -7.05 -0.77 5.84
N LYS A 182 -7.38 -1.74 4.97
CA LYS A 182 -8.62 -2.53 5.09
C LYS A 182 -8.70 -3.27 6.42
N VAL A 183 -7.57 -3.78 6.93
CA VAL A 183 -7.52 -4.44 8.23
C VAL A 183 -7.90 -3.45 9.33
N LEU A 184 -7.33 -2.24 9.34
CA LEU A 184 -7.66 -1.21 10.34
C LEU A 184 -9.14 -0.77 10.27
N GLU A 185 -9.66 -0.56 9.05
CA GLU A 185 -11.08 -0.20 8.84
C GLU A 185 -12.03 -1.30 9.31
N ASN A 186 -11.76 -2.55 8.94
CA ASN A 186 -12.59 -3.69 9.34
C ASN A 186 -12.47 -3.98 10.85
N SER A 187 -11.33 -3.70 11.47
CA SER A 187 -11.14 -3.81 12.93
C SER A 187 -12.02 -2.80 13.68
N PHE A 188 -12.12 -1.57 13.16
CA PHE A 188 -13.06 -0.57 13.67
C PHE A 188 -14.52 -1.02 13.52
N LEU A 189 -14.89 -1.56 12.34
CA LEU A 189 -16.24 -2.10 12.12
C LEU A 189 -16.56 -3.28 13.03
N LEU A 190 -15.57 -4.14 13.30
CA LEU A 190 -15.71 -5.26 14.23
C LEU A 190 -15.94 -4.78 15.66
N ALA A 191 -15.12 -3.83 16.15
CA ALA A 191 -15.30 -3.25 17.47
C ALA A 191 -16.69 -2.61 17.64
N LYS A 192 -17.17 -1.91 16.60
CA LYS A 192 -18.53 -1.38 16.55
C LYS A 192 -19.60 -2.49 16.59
N LYS A 193 -19.42 -3.59 15.86
CA LYS A 193 -20.33 -4.74 15.85
C LYS A 193 -20.45 -5.41 17.22
N TYR A 194 -19.34 -5.52 17.95
CA TYR A 194 -19.30 -6.10 19.30
C TYR A 194 -19.62 -5.09 20.41
N ASN A 195 -19.93 -3.82 20.08
CA ASN A 195 -20.16 -2.73 21.05
C ASN A 195 -19.02 -2.57 22.07
N THR A 196 -17.79 -2.88 21.70
CA THR A 196 -16.62 -2.73 22.58
C THR A 196 -16.27 -1.25 22.72
N SER A 197 -15.74 -0.87 23.89
CA SER A 197 -15.37 0.52 24.19
C SER A 197 -14.24 1.00 23.28
N GLN A 198 -13.20 0.17 23.14
CA GLN A 198 -11.98 0.46 22.39
C GLN A 198 -11.63 -0.68 21.44
N ILE A 199 -10.92 -0.36 20.37
CA ILE A 199 -10.28 -1.34 19.49
C ILE A 199 -9.08 -1.92 20.25
N THR A 200 -9.20 -3.17 20.66
CA THR A 200 -8.12 -3.94 21.28
C THR A 200 -7.34 -4.75 20.25
N ALA A 201 -6.16 -5.26 20.64
CA ALA A 201 -5.35 -6.15 19.81
C ALA A 201 -6.13 -7.35 19.27
N LEU A 202 -7.08 -7.90 20.05
CA LEU A 202 -7.92 -9.03 19.65
C LEU A 202 -8.77 -8.73 18.40
N HIS A 203 -9.29 -7.50 18.27
CA HIS A 203 -10.07 -7.11 17.10
C HIS A 203 -9.20 -7.05 15.85
N ILE A 204 -8.01 -6.47 15.98
CA ILE A 204 -7.06 -6.36 14.87
C ILE A 204 -6.58 -7.75 14.46
N PHE A 205 -6.24 -8.60 15.42
CA PHE A 205 -5.79 -9.96 15.19
C PHE A 205 -6.86 -10.83 14.50
N TYR A 206 -8.12 -10.75 14.94
CA TYR A 206 -9.22 -11.47 14.28
C TYR A 206 -9.35 -11.11 12.79
N ILE A 207 -9.25 -9.82 12.46
CA ILE A 207 -9.33 -9.35 11.08
C ILE A 207 -8.08 -9.71 10.28
N LEU A 208 -6.89 -9.65 10.89
CA LEU A 208 -5.64 -10.10 10.27
C LEU A 208 -5.72 -11.56 9.85
N LEU A 209 -6.29 -12.44 10.67
CA LEU A 209 -6.49 -13.86 10.33
C LEU A 209 -7.34 -14.06 9.06
N SER A 210 -8.16 -13.09 8.68
CA SER A 210 -8.97 -13.13 7.45
C SER A 210 -8.23 -12.59 6.21
N ASN A 211 -7.03 -12.04 6.36
CA ASN A 211 -6.22 -11.53 5.26
C ASN A 211 -5.46 -12.68 4.57
N THR A 212 -5.40 -12.68 3.24
CA THR A 212 -4.78 -13.75 2.44
C THR A 212 -3.28 -13.92 2.70
N GLU A 213 -2.54 -12.84 2.94
CA GLU A 213 -1.10 -12.87 3.25
C GLU A 213 -0.86 -13.55 4.60
N ILE A 214 -1.63 -13.14 5.61
CA ILE A 214 -1.57 -13.68 6.97
C ILE A 214 -2.04 -15.13 7.02
N MET A 215 -3.09 -15.50 6.29
CA MET A 215 -3.49 -16.90 6.14
C MET A 215 -2.31 -17.75 5.64
N GLY A 216 -1.51 -17.22 4.72
CA GLY A 216 -0.28 -17.87 4.26
C GLY A 216 0.77 -18.10 5.36
N ILE A 217 0.87 -17.20 6.35
CA ILE A 217 1.73 -17.37 7.54
C ILE A 217 1.27 -18.57 8.35
N PHE A 218 -0.02 -18.60 8.72
CA PHE A 218 -0.55 -19.64 9.58
C PHE A 218 -0.54 -21.02 8.92
N VAL A 219 -0.80 -21.09 7.60
CA VAL A 219 -0.66 -22.35 6.85
C VAL A 219 0.77 -22.87 6.90
N ARG A 220 1.79 -22.00 6.81
CA ARG A 220 3.20 -22.39 6.91
C ARG A 220 3.62 -22.80 8.30
N LEU A 221 2.99 -22.22 9.31
CA LEU A 221 3.15 -22.65 10.70
C LEU A 221 2.43 -23.98 10.99
N GLY A 222 1.68 -24.54 10.03
CA GLY A 222 0.93 -25.78 10.22
C GLY A 222 -0.39 -25.62 10.97
N ILE A 223 -0.92 -24.40 11.04
CA ILE A 223 -2.03 -24.04 11.92
C ILE A 223 -3.29 -23.74 11.12
N SER A 224 -4.40 -24.31 11.56
CA SER A 224 -5.69 -24.01 10.97
C SER A 224 -6.19 -22.63 11.44
N VAL A 225 -6.26 -21.67 10.52
CA VAL A 225 -6.74 -20.30 10.79
C VAL A 225 -8.12 -20.29 11.46
N LYS A 226 -8.99 -21.23 11.07
CA LYS A 226 -10.34 -21.37 11.63
C LYS A 226 -10.33 -21.69 13.13
N SER A 227 -9.40 -22.55 13.58
CA SER A 227 -9.27 -22.89 15.01
C SER A 227 -8.81 -21.69 15.84
N VAL A 228 -7.89 -20.89 15.31
CA VAL A 228 -7.41 -19.66 15.97
C VAL A 228 -8.56 -18.65 16.03
N GLN A 229 -9.28 -18.45 14.93
CA GLN A 229 -10.42 -17.53 14.87
C GLN A 229 -11.53 -17.88 15.88
N SER A 230 -11.85 -19.16 16.08
CA SER A 230 -12.88 -19.55 17.07
C SER A 230 -12.45 -19.21 18.50
N HIS A 231 -11.18 -19.46 18.86
CA HIS A 231 -10.65 -19.06 20.16
C HIS A 231 -10.68 -17.54 20.35
N VAL A 232 -10.26 -16.77 19.34
CA VAL A 232 -10.30 -15.30 19.42
C VAL A 232 -11.75 -14.80 19.57
N THR A 233 -12.70 -15.44 18.87
CA THR A 233 -14.12 -15.09 18.98
C THR A 233 -14.63 -15.30 20.40
N SER A 234 -14.27 -16.42 21.04
CA SER A 234 -14.64 -16.67 22.44
C SER A 234 -14.08 -15.62 23.40
N LEU A 235 -12.85 -15.13 23.17
CA LEU A 235 -12.24 -14.07 23.96
C LEU A 235 -12.93 -12.71 23.73
N LEU A 236 -13.33 -12.43 22.49
CA LEU A 236 -14.09 -11.22 22.15
C LEU A 236 -15.48 -11.23 22.80
N GLU A 237 -16.16 -12.38 22.82
CA GLU A 237 -17.47 -12.54 23.45
C GLU A 237 -17.43 -12.39 24.97
N LYS A 238 -16.39 -12.93 25.62
CA LYS A 238 -16.15 -12.72 27.06
C LYS A 238 -15.94 -11.25 27.41
N ASN A 239 -15.30 -10.49 26.53
CA ASN A 239 -15.00 -9.06 26.70
C ASN A 239 -16.08 -8.13 26.15
N LYS A 240 -17.27 -8.65 25.83
CA LYS A 240 -18.38 -7.86 25.32
C LYS A 240 -18.95 -6.99 26.44
N ASN A 241 -18.90 -5.68 26.25
CA ASN A 241 -19.51 -4.73 27.19
C ASN A 241 -21.01 -4.58 26.89
N ASN A 242 -21.84 -4.65 27.93
CA ASN A 242 -23.30 -4.41 27.83
C ASN A 242 -23.67 -2.92 27.88
N THR A 243 -22.72 -2.03 28.17
CA THR A 243 -22.92 -0.57 28.25
C THR A 243 -22.68 0.11 26.91
N GLN A 244 -23.50 1.10 26.57
CA GLN A 244 -23.34 1.90 25.35
C GLN A 244 -21.97 2.60 25.33
N ASN A 245 -21.29 2.54 24.19
CA ASN A 245 -19.95 3.09 24.02
C ASN A 245 -20.00 4.61 23.82
N ASN A 246 -19.12 5.35 24.51
CA ASN A 246 -18.98 6.81 24.46
C ASN A 246 -18.32 7.32 23.15
N GLY A 247 -18.17 6.47 22.13
CA GLY A 247 -17.54 6.82 20.85
C GLY A 247 -16.01 6.87 20.86
N ASN A 248 -15.37 6.51 21.97
CA ASN A 248 -13.90 6.50 22.11
C ASN A 248 -13.29 5.17 21.68
N TYR A 249 -13.28 4.90 20.37
CA TYR A 249 -12.77 3.62 19.86
C TYR A 249 -11.24 3.49 19.85
N PHE A 250 -10.49 4.59 19.92
CA PHE A 250 -9.03 4.58 19.75
C PHE A 250 -8.29 4.65 21.09
N GLY A 251 -8.13 3.50 21.74
CA GLY A 251 -7.35 3.34 22.97
C GLY A 251 -5.83 3.42 22.76
N ASP A 252 -5.07 3.39 23.86
CA ASP A 252 -3.59 3.39 23.82
C ASP A 252 -3.07 2.16 23.09
N ASP A 253 -3.60 0.96 23.36
CA ASP A 253 -3.22 -0.29 22.69
C ASP A 253 -3.25 -0.18 21.16
N PHE A 254 -4.31 0.42 20.61
CA PHE A 254 -4.43 0.62 19.16
C PHE A 254 -3.28 1.47 18.61
N TRP A 255 -2.97 2.58 19.29
CA TRP A 255 -1.90 3.48 18.87
C TRP A 255 -0.52 2.85 19.05
N GLN A 256 -0.29 2.16 20.17
CA GLN A 256 0.97 1.43 20.41
C GLN A 256 1.22 0.39 19.33
N ILE A 257 0.21 -0.40 18.95
CA ILE A 257 0.33 -1.38 17.85
C ILE A 257 0.70 -0.68 16.55
N LEU A 258 0.02 0.42 16.21
CA LEU A 258 0.23 1.11 14.95
C LEU A 258 1.62 1.79 14.88
N PHE A 259 2.08 2.39 15.97
CA PHE A 259 3.41 3.01 16.04
C PHE A 259 4.52 1.98 16.07
N ASN A 260 4.36 0.86 16.79
CA ASN A 260 5.32 -0.23 16.73
C ASN A 260 5.35 -0.88 15.35
N ALA A 261 4.23 -1.00 14.64
CA ALA A 261 4.23 -1.48 13.25
C ALA A 261 5.04 -0.56 12.31
N PHE A 262 4.95 0.75 12.52
CA PHE A 262 5.82 1.71 11.82
C PHE A 262 7.29 1.53 12.20
N ASP A 263 7.61 1.43 13.50
CA ASP A 263 8.98 1.27 14.00
C ASP A 263 9.63 0.01 13.41
N ILE A 264 8.91 -1.12 13.44
CA ILE A 264 9.31 -2.37 12.79
C ILE A 264 9.57 -2.14 11.29
N SER A 265 8.67 -1.46 10.57
CA SER A 265 8.86 -1.20 9.14
C SER A 265 10.12 -0.38 8.86
N VAL A 266 10.45 0.56 9.74
CA VAL A 266 11.65 1.40 9.63
C VAL A 266 12.91 0.61 9.93
N ASP A 267 12.91 -0.21 10.99
CA ASP A 267 14.05 -1.06 11.36
C ASP A 267 14.44 -2.01 10.22
N PHE A 268 13.44 -2.57 9.54
CA PHE A 268 13.64 -3.47 8.41
C PHE A 268 13.81 -2.76 7.06
N LYS A 269 13.80 -1.42 7.03
CA LYS A 269 13.90 -0.61 5.81
C LYS A 269 12.86 -0.98 4.73
N ASP A 270 11.63 -1.34 5.14
CA ASP A 270 10.54 -1.62 4.20
C ASP A 270 9.75 -0.37 3.81
N SER A 271 9.66 -0.11 2.50
CA SER A 271 9.09 1.10 1.89
C SER A 271 7.64 1.40 2.28
N SER A 272 6.92 0.43 2.83
CA SER A 272 5.51 0.52 3.21
C SER A 272 5.24 -0.26 4.50
N ILE A 273 4.21 0.14 5.24
CA ILE A 273 3.75 -0.57 6.43
C ILE A 273 2.74 -1.64 6.02
N ARG A 274 3.13 -2.91 6.12
CA ARG A 274 2.34 -4.03 5.59
C ARG A 274 1.57 -4.75 6.69
N THR A 275 0.86 -5.80 6.28
CA THR A 275 0.05 -6.61 7.18
C THR A 275 0.93 -7.46 8.10
N SER A 276 2.13 -7.86 7.63
CA SER A 276 3.16 -8.57 8.40
C SER A 276 3.65 -7.79 9.61
N GLU A 277 3.99 -6.51 9.45
CA GLU A 277 4.46 -5.67 10.55
C GLU A 277 3.33 -5.38 11.53
N LEU A 278 2.11 -5.19 11.01
CA LEU A 278 0.92 -5.04 11.85
C LEU A 278 0.66 -6.31 12.66
N LEU A 279 0.76 -7.50 12.06
CA LEU A 279 0.64 -8.77 12.77
C LEU A 279 1.65 -8.87 13.90
N LEU A 280 2.93 -8.62 13.59
CA LEU A 280 3.99 -8.70 14.58
C LEU A 280 3.73 -7.74 15.75
N ALA A 281 3.38 -6.49 15.46
CA ALA A 281 3.04 -5.50 16.48
C ALA A 281 1.80 -5.91 17.31
N THR A 282 0.78 -6.52 16.70
CA THR A 282 -0.42 -6.97 17.44
C THR A 282 -0.13 -8.11 18.41
N VAL A 283 0.65 -9.11 17.99
CA VAL A 283 1.04 -10.24 18.84
C VAL A 283 1.89 -9.76 20.00
N ARG A 284 2.87 -8.90 19.74
CA ARG A 284 3.78 -8.35 20.77
C ARG A 284 3.09 -7.43 21.78
N GLN A 285 1.93 -6.84 21.44
CA GLN A 285 1.17 -5.99 22.35
C GLN A 285 0.35 -6.79 23.38
N SER A 286 -0.16 -7.97 23.01
CA SER A 286 -1.21 -8.65 23.78
C SER A 286 -0.77 -10.01 24.29
N GLU A 287 -0.65 -10.13 25.61
CA GLU A 287 -0.33 -11.38 26.30
C GLU A 287 -1.34 -12.52 26.01
N PRO A 288 -2.67 -12.29 26.01
CA PRO A 288 -3.63 -13.34 25.64
C PRO A 288 -3.43 -13.92 24.22
N ILE A 289 -2.94 -13.11 23.28
CA ILE A 289 -2.64 -13.58 21.93
C ILE A 289 -1.35 -14.42 21.94
N GLN A 290 -0.36 -14.02 22.74
CA GLN A 290 0.90 -14.76 22.89
C GLN A 290 0.67 -16.12 23.52
N GLU A 291 -0.13 -16.20 24.58
CA GLU A 291 -0.53 -17.47 25.22
C GLU A 291 -1.24 -18.38 24.23
N MET A 292 -2.25 -17.87 23.51
CA MET A 292 -2.95 -18.63 22.47
C MET A 292 -1.98 -19.19 21.41
N LEU A 293 -1.05 -18.37 20.92
CA LEU A 293 -0.10 -18.81 19.91
C LEU A 293 0.84 -19.89 20.46
N TYR A 294 1.24 -19.76 21.73
CA TYR A 294 2.05 -20.75 22.41
C TYR A 294 1.33 -22.09 22.61
N ASP A 295 0.02 -22.06 22.92
CA ASP A 295 -0.81 -23.27 23.04
C ASP A 295 -0.90 -24.06 21.72
N VAL A 296 -0.72 -23.38 20.59
CA VAL A 296 -0.64 -24.00 19.24
C VAL A 296 0.82 -24.20 18.79
N GLU A 297 1.76 -24.26 19.74
CA GLU A 297 3.19 -24.54 19.52
C GLU A 297 3.92 -23.51 18.63
N VAL A 298 3.38 -22.28 18.52
CA VAL A 298 4.05 -21.15 17.87
C VAL A 298 4.95 -20.44 18.87
N GLU A 299 6.25 -20.57 18.65
CA GLU A 299 7.26 -19.82 19.37
C GLU A 299 7.55 -18.48 18.68
N ASN A 300 8.07 -17.51 19.42
CA ASN A 300 8.48 -16.20 18.91
C ASN A 300 9.43 -16.31 17.70
N GLN A 301 10.42 -17.20 17.75
CA GLN A 301 11.36 -17.38 16.65
C GLN A 301 10.68 -17.92 15.38
N LYS A 302 9.78 -18.91 15.53
CA LYS A 302 9.02 -19.47 14.40
C LYS A 302 8.18 -18.39 13.72
N LEU A 303 7.48 -17.57 14.51
CA LEU A 303 6.67 -16.46 13.99
C LEU A 303 7.54 -15.43 13.25
N ASN A 304 8.63 -14.97 13.86
CA ASN A 304 9.53 -13.98 13.25
C ASN A 304 10.09 -14.50 11.91
N ASN A 305 10.56 -15.75 11.85
CA ASN A 305 11.10 -16.34 10.63
C ASN A 305 10.08 -16.39 9.48
N VAL A 306 8.83 -16.79 9.77
CA VAL A 306 7.78 -16.86 8.73
C VAL A 306 7.35 -15.46 8.29
N VAL A 307 7.26 -14.50 9.22
CA VAL A 307 6.97 -13.09 8.92
C VAL A 307 8.07 -12.49 8.03
N GLU A 308 9.35 -12.71 8.36
CA GLU A 308 10.48 -12.28 7.55
C GLU A 308 10.45 -12.88 6.15
N TRP A 309 10.11 -14.16 6.04
CA TRP A 309 9.97 -14.82 4.75
C TRP A 309 8.87 -14.16 3.89
N ILE A 310 7.69 -13.86 4.47
CA ILE A 310 6.62 -13.17 3.73
C ILE A 310 7.06 -11.78 3.31
N ARG A 311 7.67 -11.02 4.22
CA ARG A 311 8.19 -9.68 3.91
C ARG A 311 9.14 -9.74 2.73
N MET A 312 10.13 -10.63 2.75
CA MET A 312 11.10 -10.76 1.67
C MET A 312 10.41 -11.10 0.34
N LYS A 313 9.40 -11.98 0.36
CA LYS A 313 8.58 -12.28 -0.84
C LYS A 313 7.93 -11.02 -1.42
N GLU A 314 7.39 -10.16 -0.57
CA GLU A 314 6.71 -8.94 -1.00
C GLU A 314 7.66 -7.85 -1.47
N VAL A 315 8.81 -7.69 -0.79
CA VAL A 315 9.89 -6.80 -1.23
C VAL A 315 10.37 -7.21 -2.61
N LEU A 316 10.67 -8.49 -2.83
CA LEU A 316 11.09 -9.02 -4.13
C LEU A 316 10.03 -8.80 -5.21
N TYR A 317 8.74 -8.94 -4.87
CA TYR A 317 7.64 -8.68 -5.78
C TYR A 317 7.58 -7.20 -6.19
N ASP A 318 7.68 -6.28 -5.23
CA ASP A 318 7.67 -4.84 -5.48
C ASP A 318 8.89 -4.41 -6.30
N GLU A 319 10.08 -4.90 -5.97
CA GLU A 319 11.32 -4.68 -6.73
C GLU A 319 11.18 -5.18 -8.16
N TYR A 320 10.66 -6.39 -8.37
CA TYR A 320 10.42 -6.95 -9.70
C TYR A 320 9.52 -6.03 -10.54
N HIS A 321 8.43 -5.50 -9.98
CA HIS A 321 7.52 -4.60 -10.69
C HIS A 321 8.16 -3.24 -10.99
N LYS A 322 8.87 -2.65 -10.02
CA LYS A 322 9.61 -1.40 -10.22
C LYS A 322 10.64 -1.56 -11.32
N PHE A 323 11.40 -2.64 -11.25
CA PHE A 323 12.43 -3.00 -12.20
C PHE A 323 11.83 -3.20 -13.61
N ARG A 324 10.75 -3.98 -13.73
CA ARG A 324 10.05 -4.20 -15.01
C ARG A 324 9.51 -2.91 -15.62
N LYS A 325 9.02 -1.99 -14.79
CA LYS A 325 8.56 -0.67 -15.24
C LYS A 325 9.72 0.18 -15.73
N ALA A 326 10.82 0.26 -14.97
CA ALA A 326 12.04 0.97 -15.38
C ALA A 326 12.61 0.39 -16.69
N ALA A 327 12.62 -0.94 -16.81
CA ALA A 327 13.06 -1.66 -18.00
C ALA A 327 12.23 -1.35 -19.26
N SER A 328 10.96 -0.95 -19.14
CA SER A 328 10.09 -0.71 -20.30
C SER A 328 10.54 0.47 -21.18
N SER A 329 11.32 1.42 -20.63
CA SER A 329 11.85 2.57 -21.36
C SER A 329 13.16 2.28 -22.09
N VAL A 330 13.83 1.17 -21.76
CA VAL A 330 15.11 0.78 -22.37
C VAL A 330 14.88 0.09 -23.72
N SER A 331 15.79 0.28 -24.69
CA SER A 331 15.73 -0.36 -26.02
C SER A 331 15.88 -1.88 -25.95
N LYS A 332 15.30 -2.61 -26.92
CA LYS A 332 15.27 -4.09 -26.93
C LYS A 332 16.40 -4.75 -27.72
N TYR A 333 17.08 -3.99 -28.60
CA TYR A 333 17.89 -4.54 -29.69
C TYR A 333 19.39 -4.24 -29.52
N GLY A 334 19.89 -4.07 -28.29
CA GLY A 334 21.31 -3.76 -28.01
C GLY A 334 21.76 -2.36 -28.41
N MET A 335 21.06 -1.71 -29.35
CA MET A 335 21.21 -0.30 -29.70
C MET A 335 20.33 0.54 -28.79
N ASP A 336 20.85 1.61 -28.19
CA ASP A 336 20.10 2.58 -27.40
C ASP A 336 19.00 3.28 -28.23
N ARG A 337 17.94 3.80 -27.59
CA ARG A 337 16.84 4.47 -28.30
C ARG A 337 17.26 5.77 -28.98
N ALA A 338 18.32 6.43 -28.48
CA ALA A 338 18.84 7.66 -29.06
C ALA A 338 19.86 7.38 -30.18
N MET A 339 20.13 6.09 -30.48
CA MET A 339 21.07 5.64 -31.51
C MET A 339 22.48 6.26 -31.34
N THR A 340 22.86 6.56 -30.10
CA THR A 340 24.20 7.10 -29.75
C THR A 340 25.23 5.99 -29.56
N SER A 341 24.78 4.77 -29.29
CA SER A 341 25.61 3.58 -29.18
C SER A 341 26.07 3.07 -30.55
N VAL A 342 27.29 2.51 -30.59
CA VAL A 342 27.83 1.84 -31.78
C VAL A 342 27.39 0.38 -31.77
N ALA A 343 26.96 -0.15 -32.92
CA ALA A 343 26.63 -1.56 -33.04
C ALA A 343 27.89 -2.44 -32.83
N THR A 344 27.80 -3.42 -31.93
CA THR A 344 28.92 -4.30 -31.53
C THR A 344 28.68 -5.78 -31.92
N PRO A 345 28.60 -6.10 -33.23
CA PRO A 345 28.23 -7.45 -33.70
C PRO A 345 29.23 -8.54 -33.25
N TYR A 346 30.52 -8.23 -33.20
CA TYR A 346 31.54 -9.18 -32.72
C TYR A 346 31.37 -9.50 -31.23
N LEU A 347 31.15 -8.49 -30.39
CA LEU A 347 30.96 -8.69 -28.95
C LEU A 347 29.67 -9.48 -28.68
N ASN A 348 28.59 -9.19 -29.40
CA ASN A 348 27.30 -9.87 -29.24
C ASN A 348 27.34 -11.36 -29.62
N ASN A 349 28.27 -11.78 -30.49
CA ASN A 349 28.44 -13.19 -30.84
C ASN A 349 29.15 -14.01 -29.75
N TYR A 350 30.08 -13.40 -29.01
CA TYR A 350 30.92 -14.10 -28.04
C TYR A 350 30.58 -13.79 -26.57
N SER A 351 29.72 -12.80 -26.31
CA SER A 351 29.34 -12.39 -24.96
C SER A 351 27.82 -12.31 -24.79
N LYS A 352 27.37 -12.27 -23.53
CA LYS A 352 25.97 -12.02 -23.18
C LYS A 352 25.88 -10.68 -22.48
N ASP A 353 24.99 -9.82 -22.97
CA ASP A 353 24.70 -8.56 -22.32
C ASP A 353 23.88 -8.79 -21.04
N LEU A 354 24.56 -8.75 -19.89
CA LEU A 354 23.93 -8.89 -18.57
C LEU A 354 22.98 -7.74 -18.26
N THR A 355 23.17 -6.55 -18.83
CA THR A 355 22.26 -5.41 -18.62
C THR A 355 20.92 -5.66 -19.32
N LEU A 356 20.95 -6.25 -20.52
CA LEU A 356 19.76 -6.67 -21.25
C LEU A 356 19.08 -7.88 -20.58
N TYR A 357 19.84 -8.83 -20.03
CA TYR A 357 19.26 -9.92 -19.24
C TYR A 357 18.63 -9.43 -17.94
N ALA A 358 19.31 -8.51 -17.24
CA ALA A 358 18.78 -7.84 -16.06
C ALA A 358 17.44 -7.23 -16.41
N LYS A 359 17.35 -6.41 -17.48
CA LYS A 359 16.14 -5.73 -17.98
C LYS A 359 14.93 -6.65 -18.13
N TYR A 360 15.11 -7.87 -18.63
CA TYR A 360 14.02 -8.84 -18.80
C TYR A 360 13.70 -9.63 -17.52
N GLY A 361 14.43 -9.38 -16.42
CA GLY A 361 14.29 -10.11 -15.17
C GLY A 361 14.85 -11.54 -15.26
N HIS A 362 15.80 -11.79 -16.16
CA HIS A 362 16.46 -13.10 -16.29
C HIS A 362 17.56 -13.31 -15.26
N LEU A 363 17.99 -12.25 -14.57
CA LEU A 363 18.91 -12.36 -13.45
C LEU A 363 18.12 -12.45 -12.14
N SER A 364 18.53 -13.37 -11.27
CA SER A 364 18.02 -13.45 -9.90
C SER A 364 18.48 -12.24 -9.09
N SER A 365 17.62 -11.73 -8.22
CA SER A 365 18.03 -10.71 -7.23
C SER A 365 19.05 -11.29 -6.27
N CYS A 366 20.17 -10.60 -6.08
CA CYS A 366 21.22 -10.98 -5.15
C CYS A 366 20.89 -10.43 -3.75
N VAL A 367 20.39 -11.28 -2.87
CA VAL A 367 20.02 -10.89 -1.49
C VAL A 367 21.28 -10.84 -0.61
N ALA A 368 21.38 -9.80 0.23
CA ALA A 368 22.41 -9.64 1.28
C ALA A 368 23.87 -9.60 0.79
N ARG A 369 24.12 -9.01 -0.39
CA ARG A 369 25.48 -8.80 -0.96
C ARG A 369 25.80 -7.33 -1.23
N GLU A 370 25.16 -6.42 -0.50
CA GLU A 370 25.26 -4.98 -0.73
C GLU A 370 26.68 -4.44 -0.57
N LYS A 371 27.44 -4.97 0.41
CA LYS A 371 28.81 -4.52 0.68
C LYS A 371 29.76 -4.91 -0.43
N GLU A 372 29.69 -6.17 -0.87
CA GLU A 372 30.51 -6.71 -1.94
C GLU A 372 30.20 -5.99 -3.27
N ILE A 373 28.93 -5.74 -3.56
CA ILE A 373 28.51 -4.99 -4.75
C ILE A 373 29.04 -3.55 -4.69
N ALA A 374 28.91 -2.87 -3.55
CA ALA A 374 29.40 -1.50 -3.37
C ALA A 374 30.92 -1.43 -3.52
N GLU A 375 31.66 -2.41 -3.01
CA GLU A 375 33.12 -2.49 -3.16
C GLU A 375 33.52 -2.69 -4.62
N ILE A 376 32.83 -3.55 -5.38
CA ILE A 376 33.04 -3.71 -6.82
C ILE A 376 32.86 -2.37 -7.54
N PHE A 377 31.79 -1.62 -7.25
CA PHE A 377 31.57 -0.30 -7.86
C PHE A 377 32.63 0.72 -7.46
N ASN A 378 33.04 0.76 -6.19
CA ASN A 378 34.11 1.65 -5.73
C ASN A 378 35.45 1.34 -6.44
N ILE A 379 35.76 0.07 -6.69
CA ILE A 379 36.97 -0.34 -7.43
C ILE A 379 36.88 0.12 -8.89
N ILE A 380 35.72 -0.04 -9.53
CA ILE A 380 35.50 0.41 -10.91
C ILE A 380 35.61 1.94 -11.02
N GLU A 381 35.02 2.68 -10.09
CA GLU A 381 35.04 4.16 -10.05
C GLU A 381 36.41 4.75 -9.69
N SER A 382 37.26 4.00 -8.96
CA SER A 382 38.61 4.46 -8.56
C SER A 382 39.71 4.18 -9.59
N GLY A 383 39.38 3.48 -10.69
CA GLY A 383 40.32 3.26 -11.79
C GLY A 383 40.62 4.55 -12.57
N ASN A 384 41.90 4.82 -12.86
CA ASN A 384 42.35 6.03 -13.57
C ASN A 384 41.86 6.13 -15.04
N GLU A 385 41.38 5.04 -15.63
CA GLU A 385 40.80 5.02 -16.98
C GLU A 385 39.29 4.74 -16.87
N ASN A 386 38.51 5.81 -16.72
CA ASN A 386 37.06 5.72 -16.60
C ASN A 386 36.43 5.15 -17.87
N VAL A 387 35.67 4.06 -17.73
CA VAL A 387 34.72 3.57 -18.73
C VAL A 387 33.40 4.35 -18.51
N VAL A 388 33.26 5.50 -19.19
CA VAL A 388 31.99 6.23 -19.32
C VAL A 388 31.50 6.14 -20.74
#